data_AF-A0A917BM95-F1
#
_entry.id   AF-A0A917BM95-F1
#
_cell.length_a   1.000
_cell.length_b   1.000
_cell.length_c   1.000
_cell.angle_alpha   90.00
_cell.angle_beta   90.00
_cell.angle_gamma   90.00
#
_symmetry.space_group_name_H-M   'P 1'
#
loop_
_entity.id
_entity.type
_entity.pdbx_description
1 polymer ?
#
loop_
_entity_poly.entity_id
_entity_poly.type
_entity_poly.pdbx_seq_one_letter_code
_entity_poly.pdbx_strand_id
1 'polypeptide(L)'
;MIRDLPTTSTSAVVKELLQLRNEVGAMAMGRVLTLLVSVAEDEADDAIRAANDATRQHPARILVLVSADGRGRGRLDAQIRVGGDAGASEIIVLRLHGALTGQRAAVVTPLLLPDSPIVAWWPGEAPRDVASDPIGMMAHRRITDAAAAARSGVAELRRRSSTYRPGDTDLAWTRITRWRALLASTLESEPFEPVTAATVVAEPDDPSAELLGGWLAHALRTPVSIARGPQDCGLLSVRLERPSGSIDLVRHEDGTDTATLHRVNRMPRLVALHTPTLAESLAEEVRRLDADEVYAAALCEGTPLLTRRRSVREEEPGSRGPRPEVEVRVEDDAVAVAEAVTQQLVERVARAVSDRGQAHVVLTGGSMGQETMRALAARSRAGALSAEVWDHVHLWWGDERFVPAGDDDRNDAQADAAGLGDLPVLKKNIHRVPSGRDESRLAAAAARYAKELAASADSRRGSAATAGGVEVPTFDVVMLGVGPDAHVASLFPGRDELRLTDVSTAAVVDSPKPPPLRVSLTVPALNAARAVWLVVAGAEKAEAVSRSLAAYDDPQLPASWVRGQDETVWWLDRQAAPTG
;
A
#
# COMPACT_ATOMS: atom_id res chain seq x y z
N MET A 1 18.15 19.08 -35.36
CA MET A 1 18.03 19.28 -36.81
C MET A 1 17.14 18.18 -37.34
N ILE A 2 16.09 18.55 -38.07
CA ILE A 2 15.11 17.63 -38.65
C ILE A 2 15.13 17.77 -40.16
N ARG A 3 15.14 16.65 -40.87
CA ARG A 3 15.14 16.58 -42.34
C ARG A 3 14.04 15.66 -42.83
N ASP A 4 13.06 16.23 -43.52
CA ASP A 4 11.94 15.48 -44.11
C ASP A 4 12.26 15.04 -45.55
N LEU A 5 11.91 13.80 -45.86
CA LEU A 5 12.11 13.12 -47.14
C LEU A 5 10.78 12.49 -47.57
N PRO A 6 9.83 13.27 -48.10
CA PRO A 6 8.56 12.75 -48.59
C PRO A 6 8.76 11.95 -49.88
N THR A 7 7.99 10.87 -50.06
CA THR A 7 8.00 10.00 -51.25
C THR A 7 9.43 9.57 -51.64
N THR A 8 10.12 8.94 -50.69
CA THR A 8 11.54 8.61 -50.77
C THR A 8 11.81 7.12 -50.98
N SER A 9 13.09 6.75 -50.99
CA SER A 9 13.57 5.37 -50.99
C SER A 9 14.61 5.15 -49.89
N THR A 10 14.79 3.92 -49.43
CA THR A 10 15.80 3.61 -48.41
C THR A 10 17.21 4.06 -48.85
N SER A 11 17.56 3.93 -50.14
CA SER A 11 18.85 4.40 -50.66
C SER A 11 19.02 5.92 -50.54
N ALA A 12 17.94 6.69 -50.75
CA ALA A 12 17.96 8.14 -50.56
C ALA A 12 18.11 8.51 -49.08
N VAL A 13 17.46 7.78 -48.17
CA VAL A 13 17.62 7.96 -46.72
C VAL A 13 19.06 7.68 -46.28
N VAL A 14 19.68 6.59 -46.74
CA VAL A 14 21.09 6.27 -46.47
C VAL A 14 22.01 7.39 -46.95
N LYS A 15 21.78 7.91 -48.17
CA LYS A 15 22.57 9.00 -48.74
C LYS A 15 22.47 10.27 -47.90
N GLU A 16 21.27 10.66 -47.50
CA GLU A 16 21.05 11.86 -46.68
C GLU A 16 21.68 11.71 -45.29
N LEU A 17 21.58 10.53 -44.67
CA LEU A 17 22.23 10.25 -43.39
C LEU A 17 23.75 10.44 -43.44
N LEU A 18 24.40 9.99 -44.53
CA LEU A 18 25.84 10.17 -44.71
C LEU A 18 26.21 11.66 -44.89
N GLN A 19 25.38 12.43 -45.59
CA GLN A 19 25.58 13.87 -45.75
C GLN A 19 25.48 14.60 -44.41
N LEU A 20 24.41 14.33 -43.64
CA LEU A 20 24.20 14.94 -42.33
C LEU A 20 25.31 14.61 -41.33
N ARG A 21 25.86 13.39 -41.36
CA ARG A 21 27.02 13.03 -40.53
C ARG A 21 28.27 13.83 -40.86
N ASN A 22 28.49 14.16 -42.13
CA ASN A 22 29.61 14.98 -42.55
C ASN A 22 29.42 16.46 -42.16
N GLU A 23 28.18 16.95 -42.20
CA GLU A 23 27.85 18.35 -41.87
C GLU A 23 27.88 18.66 -40.37
N VAL A 24 27.35 17.75 -39.54
CA VAL A 24 27.31 17.91 -38.07
C VAL A 24 28.66 17.57 -37.42
N GLY A 25 29.62 17.06 -38.21
CA GLY A 25 30.89 16.54 -37.76
C GLY A 25 30.74 15.12 -37.21
N ALA A 26 31.78 14.30 -37.38
CA ALA A 26 31.86 12.98 -36.79
C ALA A 26 31.96 13.11 -35.26
N MET A 27 30.86 13.43 -34.59
CA MET A 27 30.66 12.96 -33.24
C MET A 27 30.66 11.45 -33.36
N ALA A 28 31.82 10.85 -33.08
CA ALA A 28 31.99 9.43 -32.92
C ALA A 28 31.17 9.03 -31.69
N MET A 29 29.86 8.91 -31.90
CA MET A 29 28.93 8.44 -30.90
C MET A 29 29.32 6.99 -30.66
N GLY A 30 29.79 6.66 -29.46
CA GLY A 30 29.96 5.28 -29.04
C GLY A 30 28.59 4.59 -29.11
N ARG A 31 28.25 4.03 -30.26
CA ARG A 31 26.95 3.40 -30.50
C ARG A 31 26.98 2.04 -29.84
N VAL A 32 26.07 1.83 -28.90
CA VAL A 32 25.99 0.57 -28.16
C VAL A 32 25.07 -0.41 -28.88
N LEU A 33 24.04 0.08 -29.58
CA LEU A 33 23.04 -0.74 -30.29
C LEU A 33 22.17 0.05 -31.29
N THR A 34 21.34 -0.68 -32.04
CA THR A 34 20.25 -0.18 -32.89
C THR A 34 18.90 -0.61 -32.29
N LEU A 35 18.05 0.35 -31.94
CA LEU A 35 16.69 0.13 -31.45
C LEU A 35 15.69 0.28 -32.62
N LEU A 36 15.08 -0.84 -33.00
CA LEU A 36 14.00 -0.91 -33.99
C LEU A 36 12.66 -0.78 -33.27
N VAL A 37 11.91 0.28 -33.56
CA VAL A 37 10.58 0.52 -32.99
C VAL A 37 9.54 0.25 -34.07
N SER A 38 8.67 -0.75 -33.89
CA SER A 38 7.58 -1.04 -34.85
C SER A 38 6.25 -0.64 -34.23
N VAL A 39 5.61 0.38 -34.80
CA VAL A 39 4.47 1.06 -34.16
C VAL A 39 3.39 1.47 -35.18
N ALA A 40 2.16 1.62 -34.72
CA ALA A 40 1.08 2.20 -35.53
C ALA A 40 1.22 3.74 -35.63
N GLU A 41 0.57 4.35 -36.61
CA GLU A 41 0.70 5.80 -36.85
C GLU A 41 0.23 6.67 -35.68
N ASP A 42 -0.84 6.25 -35.01
CA ASP A 42 -1.44 6.94 -33.86
C ASP A 42 -0.59 6.86 -32.59
N GLU A 43 0.22 5.82 -32.43
CA GLU A 43 1.12 5.62 -31.27
C GLU A 43 2.56 6.12 -31.52
N ALA A 44 2.88 6.54 -32.75
CA ALA A 44 4.26 6.77 -33.18
C ALA A 44 4.98 7.86 -32.39
N ASP A 45 4.28 8.96 -32.08
CA ASP A 45 4.88 10.11 -31.41
C ASP A 45 5.24 9.80 -29.95
N ASP A 46 4.39 9.06 -29.23
CA ASP A 46 4.67 8.59 -27.88
C ASP A 46 5.83 7.60 -27.85
N ALA A 47 5.87 6.65 -28.80
CA ALA A 47 6.96 5.70 -28.91
C ALA A 47 8.30 6.38 -29.23
N ILE A 48 8.30 7.38 -30.12
CA ILE A 48 9.51 8.18 -30.43
C ILE A 48 10.01 8.92 -29.19
N ARG A 49 9.11 9.56 -28.42
CA ARG A 49 9.46 10.26 -27.18
C ARG A 49 10.06 9.29 -26.16
N ALA A 50 9.38 8.18 -25.88
CA ALA A 50 9.85 7.19 -24.92
C ALA A 50 11.20 6.55 -25.32
N ALA A 51 11.39 6.23 -26.60
CA ALA A 51 12.64 5.70 -27.11
C ALA A 51 13.78 6.73 -27.01
N ASN A 52 13.54 7.99 -27.41
CA ASN A 52 14.53 9.05 -27.29
C ASN A 52 14.96 9.24 -25.83
N ASP A 53 13.99 9.29 -24.92
CA ASP A 53 14.20 9.45 -23.49
C ASP A 53 14.99 8.29 -22.87
N ALA A 54 14.66 7.05 -23.23
CA ALA A 54 15.38 5.85 -22.81
C ALA A 54 16.85 5.88 -23.27
N THR A 55 17.09 6.30 -24.51
CA THR A 55 18.45 6.31 -25.09
C THR A 55 19.35 7.44 -24.59
N ARG A 56 18.83 8.39 -23.80
CA ARG A 56 19.68 9.36 -23.09
C ARG A 56 20.63 8.68 -22.10
N GLN A 57 20.19 7.59 -21.48
CA GLN A 57 21.02 6.78 -20.57
C GLN A 57 21.89 5.77 -21.32
N HIS A 58 21.41 5.30 -22.48
CA HIS A 58 22.03 4.25 -23.29
C HIS A 58 22.09 4.68 -24.76
N PRO A 59 23.18 5.34 -25.21
CA PRO A 59 23.28 5.88 -26.57
C PRO A 59 23.05 4.81 -27.64
N ALA A 60 21.98 5.00 -28.41
CA ALA A 60 21.55 4.06 -29.44
C ALA A 60 21.10 4.80 -30.69
N ARG A 61 21.13 4.10 -31.82
CA ARG A 61 20.45 4.57 -33.04
C ARG A 61 19.00 4.09 -33.01
N ILE A 62 18.05 4.97 -33.26
CA ILE A 62 16.63 4.64 -33.24
C ILE A 62 16.10 4.61 -34.67
N LEU A 63 15.56 3.48 -35.10
CA LEU A 63 14.84 3.33 -36.37
C LEU A 63 13.38 3.04 -36.06
N VAL A 64 12.50 3.99 -36.38
CA VAL A 64 11.07 3.89 -36.11
C VAL A 64 10.35 3.53 -37.41
N LEU A 65 9.68 2.38 -37.41
CA LEU A 65 8.90 1.82 -38.50
C LEU A 65 7.42 2.06 -38.19
N VAL A 66 6.88 3.11 -38.77
CA VAL A 66 5.49 3.50 -38.57
C VAL A 66 4.61 2.89 -39.66
N SER A 67 3.65 2.09 -39.25
CA SER A 67 2.64 1.52 -40.14
C SER A 67 1.47 2.49 -40.25
N ALA A 68 1.44 3.27 -41.33
CA ALA A 68 0.34 4.18 -41.65
C ALA A 68 -0.79 3.43 -42.38
N ASP A 69 -1.58 4.12 -43.23
CA ASP A 69 -2.66 3.48 -43.98
C ASP A 69 -2.12 2.36 -44.90
N GLY A 70 -2.58 1.13 -44.66
CA GLY A 70 -2.27 -0.05 -45.47
C GLY A 70 -3.00 -0.08 -46.81
N ARG A 71 -3.94 0.85 -47.07
CA ARG A 71 -4.65 0.99 -48.35
C ARG A 71 -3.86 1.85 -49.34
N GLY A 72 -3.95 1.51 -50.62
CA GLY A 72 -3.35 2.31 -51.70
C GLY A 72 -1.95 1.87 -52.12
N ARG A 73 -1.25 2.73 -52.88
CA ARG A 73 0.06 2.42 -53.47
C ARG A 73 1.15 2.46 -52.40
N GLY A 74 2.13 1.56 -52.52
CA GLY A 74 3.32 1.56 -51.67
C GLY A 74 4.07 2.88 -51.75
N ARG A 75 4.23 3.57 -50.61
CA ARG A 75 5.03 4.79 -50.46
C ARG A 75 5.82 4.74 -49.17
N LEU A 76 7.04 5.25 -49.21
CA LEU A 76 7.88 5.48 -48.04
C LEU A 76 8.06 6.98 -47.86
N ASP A 77 7.71 7.50 -46.69
CA ASP A 77 8.14 8.82 -46.25
C ASP A 77 9.17 8.63 -45.14
N ALA A 78 10.19 9.49 -45.07
CA ALA A 78 11.18 9.41 -44.01
C ALA A 78 11.45 10.76 -43.37
N GLN A 79 11.85 10.74 -42.11
CA GLN A 79 12.33 11.90 -41.38
C GLN A 79 13.59 11.51 -40.62
N ILE A 80 14.65 12.29 -40.77
CA ILE A 80 15.92 12.11 -40.07
C ILE A 80 16.04 13.21 -39.02
N ARG A 81 16.29 12.83 -37.77
CA ARG A 81 16.55 13.76 -36.65
C ARG A 81 17.96 13.51 -36.09
N VAL A 82 18.77 14.57 -36.05
CA VAL A 82 20.15 14.56 -35.55
C VAL A 82 20.41 15.79 -34.67
N GLY A 83 21.21 15.65 -33.61
CA GLY A 83 21.53 16.73 -32.68
C GLY A 83 20.37 17.05 -31.74
N GLY A 84 20.19 18.33 -31.36
CA GLY A 84 19.29 18.78 -30.27
C GLY A 84 17.95 18.03 -30.08
N ASP A 85 17.22 17.67 -31.15
CA ASP A 85 15.93 16.96 -31.07
C ASP A 85 16.05 15.45 -30.80
N ALA A 86 17.19 14.86 -31.15
CA ALA A 86 17.53 13.45 -30.96
C ALA A 86 18.58 13.25 -29.84
N GLY A 87 19.02 14.33 -29.20
CA GLY A 87 20.08 14.31 -28.19
C GLY A 87 21.37 13.69 -28.72
N ALA A 88 21.79 12.62 -28.06
CA ALA A 88 22.96 11.82 -28.42
C ALA A 88 22.64 10.64 -29.37
N SER A 89 21.44 10.63 -29.96
CA SER A 89 20.95 9.54 -30.80
C SER A 89 20.74 10.05 -32.22
N GLU A 90 20.79 9.13 -33.19
CA GLU A 90 20.27 9.37 -34.55
C GLU A 90 18.88 8.73 -34.61
N ILE A 91 17.84 9.51 -34.89
CA ILE A 91 16.47 9.00 -35.00
C ILE A 91 16.05 9.06 -36.46
N ILE A 92 15.68 7.92 -37.03
CA ILE A 92 15.15 7.82 -38.38
C ILE A 92 13.72 7.30 -38.26
N VAL A 93 12.75 8.13 -38.61
CA VAL A 93 11.34 7.75 -38.69
C VAL A 93 11.03 7.40 -40.13
N LEU A 94 10.56 6.18 -40.37
CA LEU A 94 10.13 5.65 -41.66
C LEU A 94 8.62 5.43 -41.57
N ARG A 95 7.84 6.15 -42.38
CA ARG A 95 6.39 5.98 -42.48
C ARG A 95 6.07 5.18 -43.73
N LEU A 96 5.46 4.00 -43.53
CA LEU A 96 5.18 3.04 -44.59
C LEU A 96 3.69 3.09 -44.93
N HIS A 97 3.37 3.23 -46.22
CA HIS A 97 2.01 3.27 -46.73
C HIS A 97 1.74 2.11 -47.69
N GLY A 98 0.48 1.70 -47.82
CA GLY A 98 0.04 0.68 -48.77
C GLY A 98 0.72 -0.66 -48.54
N ALA A 99 1.10 -1.33 -49.63
CA ALA A 99 1.76 -2.65 -49.60
C ALA A 99 3.11 -2.67 -48.85
N LEU A 100 3.76 -1.52 -48.64
CA LEU A 100 5.04 -1.47 -47.91
C LEU A 100 4.87 -1.76 -46.41
N THR A 101 3.69 -1.58 -45.84
CA THR A 101 3.39 -1.92 -44.43
C THR A 101 3.69 -3.40 -44.09
N GLY A 102 3.58 -4.30 -45.08
CA GLY A 102 3.95 -5.71 -44.97
C GLY A 102 5.42 -6.03 -45.25
N GLN A 103 6.25 -5.06 -45.63
CA GLN A 103 7.65 -5.25 -46.06
C GLN A 103 8.66 -4.52 -45.14
N ARG A 104 8.30 -4.33 -43.87
CA ARG A 104 9.07 -3.59 -42.86
C ARG A 104 10.55 -4.02 -42.79
N ALA A 105 10.83 -5.32 -42.77
CA ALA A 105 12.21 -5.84 -42.70
C ALA A 105 13.05 -5.46 -43.93
N ALA A 106 12.47 -5.50 -45.14
CA ALA A 106 13.17 -5.12 -46.36
C ALA A 106 13.53 -3.63 -46.38
N VAL A 107 12.64 -2.77 -45.83
CA VAL A 107 12.87 -1.32 -45.73
C VAL A 107 14.01 -0.99 -44.76
N VAL A 108 14.11 -1.70 -43.62
CA VAL A 108 15.08 -1.39 -42.57
C VAL A 108 16.46 -2.01 -42.80
N THR A 109 16.54 -3.15 -43.50
CA THR A 109 17.80 -3.90 -43.70
C THR A 109 18.98 -3.03 -44.17
N PRO A 110 18.84 -2.15 -45.19
CA PRO A 110 19.95 -1.31 -45.66
C PRO A 110 20.38 -0.21 -44.68
N LEU A 111 19.58 0.05 -43.64
CA LEU A 111 19.85 1.05 -42.60
C LEU A 111 20.52 0.45 -41.37
N LEU A 112 20.60 -0.87 -41.26
CA LEU A 112 21.26 -1.54 -40.13
C LEU A 112 22.78 -1.41 -40.18
N LEU A 113 23.41 -1.49 -39.02
CA LEU A 113 24.87 -1.51 -38.89
C LEU A 113 25.32 -2.96 -38.62
N PRO A 114 26.31 -3.48 -39.36
CA PRO A 114 26.66 -4.91 -39.33
C PRO A 114 27.13 -5.42 -37.97
N ASP A 115 27.80 -4.58 -37.16
CA ASP A 115 28.40 -4.99 -35.88
C ASP A 115 27.64 -4.44 -34.65
N SER A 116 26.44 -3.89 -34.86
CA SER A 116 25.62 -3.34 -33.78
C SER A 116 24.58 -4.36 -33.34
N PRO A 117 24.46 -4.66 -32.04
CA PRO A 117 23.30 -5.37 -31.52
C PRO A 117 22.01 -4.68 -31.95
N ILE A 118 20.98 -5.50 -32.23
CA ILE A 118 19.66 -5.04 -32.67
C ILE A 118 18.66 -5.40 -31.58
N VAL A 119 17.91 -4.41 -31.12
CA VAL A 119 16.79 -4.57 -30.19
C VAL A 119 15.51 -4.20 -30.94
N ALA A 120 14.53 -5.10 -30.98
CA ALA A 120 13.21 -4.79 -31.54
C ALA A 120 12.22 -4.52 -30.41
N TRP A 121 11.41 -3.49 -30.56
CA TRP A 121 10.39 -3.09 -29.60
C TRP A 121 9.06 -2.81 -30.29
N TRP A 122 8.00 -3.42 -29.74
CA TRP A 122 6.61 -3.17 -30.11
C TRP A 122 5.90 -2.51 -28.90
N PRO A 123 5.68 -1.18 -28.92
CA PRO A 123 5.07 -0.46 -27.80
C PRO A 123 3.59 -0.77 -27.60
N GLY A 124 2.88 -1.18 -28.66
CA GLY A 124 1.46 -1.54 -28.65
C GLY A 124 1.25 -2.96 -29.16
N GLU A 125 0.47 -3.14 -30.21
CA GLU A 125 0.20 -4.48 -30.77
C GLU A 125 1.47 -5.14 -31.36
N ALA A 126 1.84 -6.29 -30.77
CA ALA A 126 2.96 -7.11 -31.23
C ALA A 126 2.51 -8.27 -32.15
N PRO A 127 3.38 -8.74 -33.07
CA PRO A 127 3.14 -9.95 -33.86
C PRO A 127 2.88 -11.16 -32.97
N ARG A 128 1.98 -12.08 -33.37
CA ARG A 128 1.63 -13.27 -32.57
C ARG A 128 2.84 -14.12 -32.14
N ASP A 129 3.83 -14.24 -33.00
CA ASP A 129 5.14 -14.82 -32.69
C ASP A 129 6.19 -13.74 -33.01
N VAL A 130 6.73 -13.11 -31.97
CA VAL A 130 7.70 -12.02 -32.14
C VAL A 130 9.04 -12.54 -32.64
N ALA A 131 9.43 -13.78 -32.35
CA ALA A 131 10.72 -14.32 -32.76
C ALA A 131 10.72 -14.73 -34.24
N SER A 132 9.58 -15.20 -34.75
CA SER A 132 9.40 -15.54 -36.17
C SER A 132 8.98 -14.35 -37.04
N ASP A 133 8.64 -13.20 -36.44
CA ASP A 133 8.37 -11.97 -37.20
C ASP A 133 9.63 -11.50 -37.94
N PRO A 134 9.55 -11.03 -39.21
CA PRO A 134 10.71 -10.59 -39.96
C PRO A 134 11.57 -9.52 -39.27
N ILE A 135 11.00 -8.63 -38.44
CA ILE A 135 11.76 -7.67 -37.64
C ILE A 135 12.40 -8.37 -36.44
N GLY A 136 11.67 -9.27 -35.78
CA GLY A 136 12.18 -10.01 -34.64
C GLY A 136 13.31 -10.98 -34.98
N MET A 137 13.29 -11.60 -36.16
CA MET A 137 14.38 -12.45 -36.65
C MET A 137 15.71 -11.71 -36.79
N MET A 138 15.68 -10.39 -36.95
CA MET A 138 16.87 -9.54 -37.03
C MET A 138 17.38 -9.13 -35.65
N ALA A 139 16.55 -9.26 -34.61
CA ALA A 139 16.79 -8.71 -33.30
C ALA A 139 17.35 -9.75 -32.32
N HIS A 140 18.34 -9.33 -31.54
CA HIS A 140 18.93 -10.12 -30.45
C HIS A 140 17.97 -10.12 -29.25
N ARG A 141 17.38 -8.96 -28.95
CA ARG A 141 16.39 -8.74 -27.89
C ARG A 141 15.08 -8.29 -28.52
N ARG A 142 13.95 -8.83 -28.07
CA ARG A 142 12.60 -8.55 -28.58
C ARG A 142 11.72 -8.17 -27.40
N ILE A 143 11.30 -6.91 -27.36
CA ILE A 143 10.58 -6.29 -26.26
C ILE A 143 9.13 -6.07 -26.69
N THR A 144 8.20 -6.60 -25.92
CA THR A 144 6.76 -6.32 -26.06
C THR A 144 6.22 -5.55 -24.87
N ASP A 145 5.00 -5.05 -24.97
CA ASP A 145 4.27 -4.48 -23.84
C ASP A 145 2.84 -5.02 -23.79
N ALA A 146 2.65 -6.11 -23.05
CA ALA A 146 1.34 -6.71 -22.88
C ALA A 146 0.34 -5.76 -22.18
N ALA A 147 0.81 -4.80 -21.38
CA ALA A 147 -0.06 -3.84 -20.70
C ALA A 147 -0.68 -2.83 -21.68
N ALA A 148 -0.03 -2.59 -22.82
CA ALA A 148 -0.52 -1.72 -23.89
C ALA A 148 -1.43 -2.47 -24.89
N ALA A 149 -1.70 -3.76 -24.69
CA ALA A 149 -2.51 -4.54 -25.62
C ALA A 149 -3.98 -4.07 -25.66
N ALA A 150 -4.51 -3.79 -26.85
CA ALA A 150 -5.86 -3.24 -27.05
C ALA A 150 -7.04 -4.09 -26.55
N ARG A 151 -6.81 -5.36 -26.19
CA ARG A 151 -7.89 -6.30 -25.79
C ARG A 151 -7.70 -6.91 -24.42
N SER A 152 -6.59 -7.63 -24.25
CA SER A 152 -6.28 -8.27 -22.98
C SER A 152 -4.79 -8.54 -22.86
N GLY A 153 -4.18 -7.98 -21.82
CA GLY A 153 -2.76 -8.13 -21.53
C GLY A 153 -2.43 -9.55 -21.06
N VAL A 154 -3.29 -10.14 -20.23
CA VAL A 154 -3.09 -11.54 -19.80
C VAL A 154 -3.20 -12.52 -20.97
N ALA A 155 -4.14 -12.30 -21.89
CA ALA A 155 -4.24 -13.12 -23.09
C ALA A 155 -3.01 -12.97 -23.99
N GLU A 156 -2.41 -11.77 -24.03
CA GLU A 156 -1.16 -11.52 -24.75
C GLU A 156 0.02 -12.25 -24.11
N LEU A 157 0.19 -12.19 -22.79
CA LEU A 157 1.21 -12.97 -22.09
C LEU A 157 1.09 -14.48 -22.32
N ARG A 158 -0.14 -15.03 -22.34
CA ARG A 158 -0.33 -16.45 -22.66
C ARG A 158 0.12 -16.80 -24.07
N ARG A 159 -0.05 -15.89 -25.04
CA ARG A 159 0.51 -16.06 -26.39
C ARG A 159 2.02 -15.97 -26.37
N ARG A 160 2.60 -15.00 -25.67
CA ARG A 160 4.07 -14.90 -25.51
C ARG A 160 4.65 -16.17 -24.92
N SER A 161 4.01 -16.74 -23.90
CA SER A 161 4.43 -17.98 -23.25
C SER A 161 4.48 -19.17 -24.22
N SER A 162 3.52 -19.30 -25.14
CA SER A 162 3.48 -20.43 -26.09
C SER A 162 4.48 -20.31 -27.25
N THR A 163 4.97 -19.10 -27.55
CA THR A 163 5.93 -18.84 -28.63
C THR A 163 7.31 -18.40 -28.14
N TYR A 164 7.56 -18.46 -26.83
CA TYR A 164 8.76 -17.89 -26.22
C TYR A 164 10.05 -18.40 -26.88
N ARG A 165 10.99 -17.47 -27.10
CA ARG A 165 12.37 -17.73 -27.47
C ARG A 165 13.34 -16.92 -26.60
N PRO A 166 14.54 -17.44 -26.31
CA PRO A 166 15.59 -16.67 -25.64
C PRO A 166 15.81 -15.31 -26.30
N GLY A 167 15.76 -14.24 -25.50
CA GLY A 167 15.82 -12.85 -25.98
C GLY A 167 14.45 -12.15 -26.06
N ASP A 168 13.33 -12.88 -25.87
CA ASP A 168 12.01 -12.27 -25.68
C ASP A 168 11.89 -11.72 -24.25
N THR A 169 11.22 -10.58 -24.11
CA THR A 169 10.87 -9.94 -22.83
C THR A 169 9.60 -9.10 -23.00
N ASP A 170 8.99 -8.74 -21.87
CA ASP A 170 7.82 -7.88 -21.85
C ASP A 170 7.98 -6.78 -20.79
N LEU A 171 7.60 -5.54 -21.09
CA LEU A 171 7.77 -4.42 -20.17
C LEU A 171 6.95 -4.57 -18.87
N ALA A 172 5.89 -5.40 -18.86
CA ALA A 172 5.21 -5.76 -17.62
C ALA A 172 6.14 -6.48 -16.62
N TRP A 173 7.16 -7.21 -17.09
CA TRP A 173 8.20 -7.81 -16.24
C TRP A 173 9.12 -6.77 -15.62
N THR A 174 9.47 -5.75 -16.41
CA THR A 174 10.36 -4.67 -15.99
C THR A 174 9.69 -3.81 -14.93
N ARG A 175 8.40 -3.50 -15.09
CA ARG A 175 7.60 -2.70 -14.15
C ARG A 175 7.53 -3.29 -12.74
N ILE A 176 7.68 -4.62 -12.61
CA ILE A 176 7.68 -5.31 -11.31
C ILE A 176 9.06 -5.58 -10.72
N THR A 177 10.14 -5.06 -11.32
CA THR A 177 11.52 -5.27 -10.82
C THR A 177 11.66 -4.91 -9.35
N ARG A 178 11.09 -3.77 -8.93
CA ARG A 178 11.17 -3.30 -7.55
C ARG A 178 10.30 -4.10 -6.58
N TRP A 179 9.13 -4.57 -7.04
CA TRP A 179 8.30 -5.52 -6.31
C TRP A 179 9.09 -6.79 -5.99
N ARG A 180 9.72 -7.40 -7.01
CA ARG A 180 10.52 -8.60 -6.86
C ARG A 180 11.69 -8.40 -5.89
N ALA A 181 12.41 -7.28 -6.02
CA ALA A 181 13.54 -6.96 -5.14
C ALA A 181 13.13 -6.81 -3.67
N LEU A 182 12.03 -6.08 -3.40
CA LEU A 182 11.52 -5.90 -2.04
C LEU A 182 11.09 -7.24 -1.43
N LEU A 183 10.30 -8.03 -2.16
CA LEU A 183 9.85 -9.35 -1.70
C LEU A 183 11.04 -10.29 -1.43
N ALA A 184 12.01 -10.37 -2.34
CA ALA A 184 13.21 -11.18 -2.14
C ALA A 184 13.98 -10.76 -0.87
N SER A 185 14.24 -9.46 -0.69
CA SER A 185 14.96 -8.94 0.49
C SER A 185 14.25 -9.25 1.81
N THR A 186 12.91 -9.35 1.80
CA THR A 186 12.14 -9.67 3.01
C THR A 186 12.26 -11.13 3.43
N LEU A 187 12.55 -12.02 2.48
CA LEU A 187 12.75 -13.45 2.72
C LEU A 187 14.20 -13.76 3.12
N GLU A 188 15.15 -12.88 2.79
CA GLU A 188 16.55 -12.92 3.23
C GLU A 188 16.75 -12.46 4.69
N SER A 189 15.66 -12.28 5.44
CA SER A 189 15.69 -11.89 6.85
C SER A 189 14.96 -12.92 7.70
N GLU A 190 15.42 -13.10 8.95
CA GLU A 190 14.76 -13.95 9.95
C GLU A 190 13.22 -13.77 9.97
N PRO A 191 12.44 -14.85 10.15
CA PRO A 191 12.85 -16.19 10.61
C PRO A 191 13.29 -17.22 9.53
N PHE A 192 13.48 -16.82 8.27
CA PHE A 192 13.88 -17.73 7.15
C PHE A 192 12.94 -18.93 6.92
N GLU A 193 11.69 -18.81 7.37
CA GLU A 193 10.66 -19.83 7.20
C GLU A 193 10.17 -19.89 5.74
N PRO A 194 9.77 -21.09 5.27
CA PRO A 194 9.20 -21.23 3.94
C PRO A 194 7.85 -20.51 3.81
N VAL A 195 7.60 -19.95 2.62
CA VAL A 195 6.30 -19.38 2.26
C VAL A 195 5.33 -20.50 1.91
N THR A 196 4.19 -20.56 2.59
CA THR A 196 3.18 -21.63 2.45
C THR A 196 2.08 -21.30 1.45
N ALA A 197 1.89 -20.02 1.12
CA ALA A 197 1.03 -19.55 0.04
C ALA A 197 1.37 -18.09 -0.31
N ALA A 198 0.97 -17.64 -1.50
CA ALA A 198 1.00 -16.23 -1.84
C ALA A 198 -0.29 -15.75 -2.51
N THR A 199 -0.64 -14.48 -2.29
CA THR A 199 -1.74 -13.80 -2.97
C THR A 199 -1.23 -12.52 -3.60
N VAL A 200 -1.49 -12.32 -4.88
CA VAL A 200 -1.21 -11.07 -5.60
C VAL A 200 -2.54 -10.39 -5.91
N VAL A 201 -2.69 -9.13 -5.52
CA VAL A 201 -3.89 -8.32 -5.80
C VAL A 201 -3.52 -7.26 -6.83
N ALA A 202 -4.28 -7.21 -7.91
CA ALA A 202 -4.12 -6.24 -8.97
C ALA A 202 -5.45 -5.99 -9.68
N GLU A 203 -5.50 -4.93 -10.48
CA GLU A 203 -6.64 -4.66 -11.33
C GLU A 203 -6.96 -5.83 -12.28
N PRO A 204 -8.21 -5.94 -12.77
CA PRO A 204 -8.57 -6.99 -13.70
C PRO A 204 -7.71 -6.96 -14.97
N ASP A 205 -7.20 -8.12 -15.36
CA ASP A 205 -6.40 -8.30 -16.59
C ASP A 205 -5.00 -7.65 -16.58
N ASP A 206 -4.44 -7.37 -15.41
CA ASP A 206 -3.06 -6.87 -15.28
C ASP A 206 -2.00 -7.94 -15.62
N PRO A 207 -1.17 -7.75 -16.66
CA PRO A 207 -0.10 -8.68 -17.02
C PRO A 207 1.04 -8.69 -16.00
N SER A 208 1.27 -7.59 -15.28
CA SER A 208 2.32 -7.48 -14.27
C SER A 208 2.07 -8.44 -13.09
N ALA A 209 0.81 -8.58 -12.68
CA ALA A 209 0.37 -9.50 -11.64
C ALA A 209 0.53 -10.97 -12.04
N GLU A 210 0.22 -11.33 -13.29
CA GLU A 210 0.43 -12.70 -13.79
C GLU A 210 1.93 -13.04 -13.80
N LEU A 211 2.80 -12.13 -14.24
CA LEU A 211 4.25 -12.35 -14.21
C LEU A 211 4.81 -12.40 -12.79
N LEU A 212 4.37 -11.52 -11.90
CA LEU A 212 4.82 -11.51 -10.50
C LEU A 212 4.35 -12.78 -9.77
N GLY A 213 3.09 -13.15 -9.95
CA GLY A 213 2.55 -14.40 -9.42
C GLY A 213 3.29 -15.60 -9.97
N GLY A 214 3.54 -15.64 -11.29
CA GLY A 214 4.27 -16.74 -11.94
C GLY A 214 5.68 -16.88 -11.40
N TRP A 215 6.39 -15.76 -11.21
CA TRP A 215 7.69 -15.75 -10.56
C TRP A 215 7.65 -16.30 -9.14
N LEU A 216 6.68 -15.86 -8.31
CA LEU A 216 6.51 -16.36 -6.94
C LEU A 216 6.19 -17.87 -6.95
N ALA A 217 5.31 -18.34 -7.83
CA ALA A 217 4.94 -19.74 -7.95
C ALA A 217 6.14 -20.61 -8.32
N HIS A 218 6.94 -20.19 -9.31
CA HIS A 218 8.13 -20.91 -9.74
C HIS A 218 9.23 -20.87 -8.66
N ALA A 219 9.54 -19.71 -8.10
CA ALA A 219 10.63 -19.52 -7.16
C ALA A 219 10.35 -20.16 -5.79
N LEU A 220 9.13 -20.01 -5.26
CA LEU A 220 8.76 -20.49 -3.92
C LEU A 220 8.15 -21.89 -3.93
N ARG A 221 7.75 -22.41 -5.10
CA ARG A 221 7.10 -23.73 -5.25
C ARG A 221 5.90 -23.90 -4.32
N THR A 222 5.11 -22.84 -4.18
CA THR A 222 3.98 -22.73 -3.25
C THR A 222 2.72 -22.32 -4.01
N PRO A 223 1.51 -22.59 -3.50
CA PRO A 223 0.28 -22.13 -4.13
C PRO A 223 0.24 -20.61 -4.22
N VAL A 224 0.06 -20.07 -5.43
CA VAL A 224 -0.11 -18.64 -5.67
C VAL A 224 -1.47 -18.39 -6.29
N SER A 225 -2.17 -17.39 -5.75
CA SER A 225 -3.46 -16.95 -6.28
C SER A 225 -3.43 -15.49 -6.70
N ILE A 226 -4.08 -15.18 -7.81
CA ILE A 226 -4.36 -13.82 -8.25
C ILE A 226 -5.78 -13.45 -7.80
N ALA A 227 -5.88 -12.35 -7.07
CA ALA A 227 -7.14 -11.75 -6.62
C ALA A 227 -7.40 -10.44 -7.37
N ARG A 228 -8.68 -10.13 -7.59
CA ARG A 228 -9.09 -8.91 -8.30
C ARG A 228 -9.16 -7.74 -7.32
N GLY A 229 -8.41 -6.70 -7.61
CA GLY A 229 -8.51 -5.38 -6.99
C GLY A 229 -9.40 -4.42 -7.80
N PRO A 230 -9.46 -3.14 -7.38
CA PRO A 230 -10.13 -2.08 -8.12
C PRO A 230 -9.63 -1.93 -9.55
N GLN A 231 -10.42 -1.30 -10.41
CA GLN A 231 -9.96 -0.96 -11.75
C GLN A 231 -8.99 0.24 -11.68
N ASP A 232 -8.04 0.31 -12.62
CA ASP A 232 -7.05 1.39 -12.74
C ASP A 232 -6.06 1.51 -11.55
N CYS A 233 -6.02 0.53 -10.65
CA CYS A 233 -5.05 0.51 -9.54
C CYS A 233 -3.71 -0.15 -9.91
N GLY A 234 -3.60 -0.77 -11.08
CA GLY A 234 -2.44 -1.57 -11.47
C GLY A 234 -2.20 -2.73 -10.50
N LEU A 235 -0.93 -3.02 -10.26
CA LEU A 235 -0.50 -3.95 -9.23
C LEU A 235 -0.54 -3.28 -7.85
N LEU A 236 -1.42 -3.80 -6.98
CA LEU A 236 -1.78 -3.18 -5.71
C LEU A 236 -1.05 -3.80 -4.51
N SER A 237 -1.05 -5.12 -4.37
CA SER A 237 -0.42 -5.77 -3.22
C SER A 237 0.04 -7.20 -3.45
N VAL A 238 0.97 -7.63 -2.59
CA VAL A 238 1.41 -9.03 -2.46
C VAL A 238 1.39 -9.43 -1.01
N ARG A 239 0.72 -10.54 -0.71
CA ARG A 239 0.79 -11.23 0.59
C ARG A 239 1.54 -12.55 0.43
N LEU A 240 2.55 -12.77 1.27
CA LEU A 240 3.22 -14.06 1.44
C LEU A 240 2.85 -14.64 2.81
N GLU A 241 2.28 -15.83 2.83
CA GLU A 241 1.90 -16.53 4.07
C GLU A 241 3.06 -17.37 4.60
N ARG A 242 3.30 -17.32 5.91
CA ARG A 242 4.30 -18.15 6.60
C ARG A 242 3.75 -18.63 7.94
N PRO A 243 4.30 -19.69 8.55
CA PRO A 243 3.90 -20.16 9.87
C PRO A 243 3.94 -19.07 10.94
N SER A 244 4.98 -18.23 10.94
CA SER A 244 5.11 -17.10 11.89
C SER A 244 4.20 -15.90 11.57
N GLY A 245 3.41 -15.96 10.50
CA GLY A 245 2.57 -14.87 10.02
C GLY A 245 3.01 -14.24 8.69
N SER A 246 2.11 -13.43 8.12
CA SER A 246 2.24 -12.91 6.76
C SER A 246 3.35 -11.86 6.59
N ILE A 247 3.80 -11.73 5.35
CA ILE A 247 4.47 -10.54 4.82
C ILE A 247 3.51 -9.89 3.84
N ASP A 248 3.24 -8.60 4.03
CA ASP A 248 2.39 -7.82 3.13
C ASP A 248 3.20 -6.68 2.53
N LEU A 249 3.19 -6.56 1.21
CA LEU A 249 3.69 -5.39 0.50
C LEU A 249 2.51 -4.74 -0.21
N VAL A 250 2.12 -3.54 0.21
CA VAL A 250 0.90 -2.86 -0.24
C VAL A 250 1.26 -1.48 -0.77
N ARG A 251 0.99 -1.22 -2.05
CA ARG A 251 1.19 0.09 -2.69
C ARG A 251 0.17 1.10 -2.13
N HIS A 252 0.61 2.35 -1.95
CA HIS A 252 -0.29 3.46 -1.66
C HIS A 252 -0.88 4.02 -2.96
N GLU A 253 -2.19 4.28 -2.96
CA GLU A 253 -2.92 4.84 -4.12
C GLU A 253 -2.87 6.38 -4.16
N ASP A 254 -2.13 7.02 -3.25
CA ASP A 254 -2.01 8.48 -3.11
C ASP A 254 -1.05 9.13 -4.13
N GLY A 255 -0.53 8.34 -5.08
CA GLY A 255 0.40 8.81 -6.12
C GLY A 255 1.82 9.10 -5.63
N THR A 256 2.17 8.71 -4.39
CA THR A 256 3.50 9.00 -3.80
C THR A 256 4.60 8.03 -4.22
N ASP A 257 4.29 7.02 -5.05
CA ASP A 257 5.25 5.98 -5.45
C ASP A 257 5.87 5.25 -4.25
N THR A 258 5.07 5.06 -3.19
CA THR A 258 5.44 4.35 -1.98
C THR A 258 4.57 3.12 -1.74
N ALA A 259 5.06 2.24 -0.88
CA ALA A 259 4.33 1.10 -0.39
C ALA A 259 4.62 0.87 1.10
N THR A 260 3.69 0.25 1.79
CA THR A 260 3.91 -0.26 3.14
C THR A 260 4.33 -1.73 3.06
N LEU A 261 5.48 -2.04 3.64
CA LEU A 261 5.94 -3.40 3.91
C LEU A 261 5.64 -3.76 5.37
N HIS A 262 4.74 -4.70 5.58
CA HIS A 262 4.35 -5.21 6.88
C HIS A 262 4.85 -6.65 7.06
N ARG A 263 5.34 -6.96 8.26
CA ARG A 263 5.70 -8.33 8.69
C ARG A 263 5.12 -8.51 10.09
N VAL A 264 4.54 -9.66 10.36
CA VAL A 264 4.01 -9.96 11.70
C VAL A 264 5.08 -9.76 12.78
N ASN A 265 4.72 -9.09 13.88
CA ASN A 265 5.60 -8.69 14.98
C ASN A 265 6.73 -7.70 14.62
N ARG A 266 6.62 -6.98 13.50
CA ARG A 266 7.50 -5.87 13.13
C ARG A 266 6.68 -4.65 12.72
N MET A 267 7.16 -3.47 13.07
CA MET A 267 6.52 -2.22 12.63
C MET A 267 6.45 -2.17 11.10
N PRO A 268 5.29 -1.79 10.51
CA PRO A 268 5.22 -1.52 9.08
C PRO A 268 6.28 -0.50 8.66
N ARG A 269 6.92 -0.75 7.53
CA ARG A 269 7.95 0.14 6.97
C ARG A 269 7.44 0.74 5.67
N LEU A 270 7.49 2.06 5.57
CA LEU A 270 7.33 2.74 4.30
C LEU A 270 8.56 2.43 3.43
N VAL A 271 8.32 1.89 2.25
CA VAL A 271 9.33 1.60 1.25
C VAL A 271 8.98 2.34 -0.02
N ALA A 272 9.98 2.90 -0.70
CA ALA A 272 9.75 3.47 -2.01
C ALA A 272 9.47 2.33 -3.00
N LEU A 273 8.43 2.50 -3.82
CA LEU A 273 7.93 1.56 -4.81
C LEU A 273 7.46 2.33 -6.06
N HIS A 274 8.42 2.98 -6.69
CA HIS A 274 8.21 3.74 -7.92
C HIS A 274 7.61 2.89 -9.04
N THR A 275 6.61 3.44 -9.74
CA THR A 275 6.04 2.88 -10.96
C THR A 275 6.82 3.39 -12.17
N PRO A 276 7.65 2.54 -12.82
CA PRO A 276 8.51 3.02 -13.91
C PRO A 276 7.67 3.53 -15.09
N THR A 277 8.06 4.67 -15.63
CA THR A 277 7.54 5.18 -16.90
C THR A 277 7.91 4.24 -18.05
N LEU A 278 7.28 4.44 -19.22
CA LEU A 278 7.61 3.68 -20.43
C LEU A 278 9.08 3.83 -20.82
N ALA A 279 9.61 5.05 -20.73
CA ALA A 279 11.01 5.35 -21.05
C ALA A 279 11.98 4.66 -20.07
N GLU A 280 11.68 4.66 -18.76
CA GLU A 280 12.51 3.99 -17.75
C GLU A 280 12.48 2.47 -17.92
N SER A 281 11.29 1.90 -18.19
CA SER A 281 11.15 0.47 -18.47
C SER A 281 11.96 0.06 -19.70
N LEU A 282 11.87 0.83 -20.79
CA LEU A 282 12.64 0.58 -22.00
C LEU A 282 14.15 0.75 -21.78
N ALA A 283 14.57 1.77 -21.02
CA ALA A 283 15.99 2.00 -20.70
C ALA A 283 16.61 0.81 -19.96
N GLU A 284 15.87 0.22 -19.01
CA GLU A 284 16.32 -0.95 -18.25
C GLU A 284 16.45 -2.18 -19.15
N GLU A 285 15.48 -2.44 -20.03
CA GLU A 285 15.55 -3.58 -20.97
C GLU A 285 16.67 -3.42 -22.01
N VAL A 286 16.97 -2.20 -22.43
CA VAL A 286 18.04 -1.91 -23.40
C VAL A 286 19.43 -2.06 -22.76
N ARG A 287 19.54 -2.03 -21.43
CA ARG A 287 20.80 -2.26 -20.70
C ARG A 287 21.25 -3.72 -20.72
N ARG A 288 20.31 -4.68 -20.81
CA ARG A 288 20.60 -6.12 -20.77
C ARG A 288 20.16 -6.81 -22.06
N LEU A 289 21.14 -7.23 -22.86
CA LEU A 289 20.87 -7.84 -24.17
C LEU A 289 20.73 -9.37 -24.12
N ASP A 290 21.27 -10.01 -23.09
CA ASP A 290 21.18 -11.47 -22.91
C ASP A 290 19.76 -11.93 -22.58
N ALA A 291 19.51 -13.22 -22.72
CA ALA A 291 18.24 -13.81 -22.30
C ALA A 291 18.02 -13.62 -20.78
N ASP A 292 16.76 -13.39 -20.41
CA ASP A 292 16.33 -13.37 -19.00
C ASP A 292 15.67 -14.71 -18.66
N GLU A 293 16.45 -15.62 -18.08
CA GLU A 293 16.00 -16.95 -17.67
C GLU A 293 14.94 -16.88 -16.55
N VAL A 294 14.97 -15.85 -15.70
CA VAL A 294 13.99 -15.67 -14.62
C VAL A 294 12.65 -15.24 -15.20
N TYR A 295 12.66 -14.34 -16.19
CA TYR A 295 11.46 -14.02 -16.97
C TYR A 295 10.91 -15.25 -17.68
N ALA A 296 11.77 -16.01 -18.37
CA ALA A 296 11.37 -17.23 -19.08
C ALA A 296 10.67 -18.22 -18.14
N ALA A 297 11.26 -18.49 -16.99
CA ALA A 297 10.70 -19.38 -15.98
C ALA A 297 9.37 -18.85 -15.42
N ALA A 298 9.31 -17.55 -15.07
CA ALA A 298 8.08 -16.93 -14.57
C ALA A 298 6.94 -17.03 -15.60
N LEU A 299 7.22 -16.74 -16.88
CA LEU A 299 6.25 -16.76 -17.97
C LEU A 299 5.81 -18.17 -18.37
N CYS A 300 6.77 -19.07 -18.62
CA CYS A 300 6.51 -20.38 -19.23
C CYS A 300 6.17 -21.47 -18.20
N GLU A 301 6.78 -21.42 -17.02
CA GLU A 301 6.60 -22.44 -15.98
C GLU A 301 5.74 -21.94 -14.82
N GLY A 302 5.85 -20.65 -14.49
CA GLY A 302 5.16 -20.01 -13.36
C GLY A 302 3.71 -19.67 -13.62
N THR A 303 3.41 -18.90 -14.67
CA THR A 303 2.03 -18.45 -14.96
C THR A 303 1.00 -19.59 -15.10
N PRO A 304 1.33 -20.79 -15.64
CA PRO A 304 0.38 -21.89 -15.69
C PRO A 304 -0.03 -22.45 -14.31
N LEU A 305 0.76 -22.19 -13.25
CA LEU A 305 0.52 -22.67 -11.89
C LEU A 305 -0.45 -21.77 -11.10
N LEU A 306 -0.84 -20.62 -11.66
CA LEU A 306 -1.64 -19.64 -10.94
C LEU A 306 -3.10 -20.05 -10.82
N THR A 307 -3.64 -19.81 -9.62
CA THR A 307 -5.07 -19.96 -9.35
C THR A 307 -5.74 -18.59 -9.29
N ARG A 308 -7.06 -18.54 -9.52
CA ARG A 308 -7.83 -17.29 -9.45
C ARG A 308 -8.83 -17.35 -8.31
N ARG A 309 -8.78 -16.37 -7.41
CA ARG A 309 -9.83 -16.17 -6.40
C ARG A 309 -10.93 -15.29 -6.99
N ARG A 310 -12.21 -15.66 -6.80
CA ARG A 310 -13.33 -14.75 -7.13
C ARG A 310 -13.24 -13.53 -6.23
N SER A 311 -13.57 -12.37 -6.81
CA SER A 311 -13.58 -11.02 -6.21
C SER A 311 -13.56 -10.97 -4.68
N VAL A 312 -12.59 -10.23 -4.14
CA VAL A 312 -12.73 -9.58 -2.84
C VAL A 312 -14.00 -8.72 -2.96
N ARG A 313 -15.07 -9.05 -2.23
CA ARG A 313 -16.22 -8.15 -2.11
C ARG A 313 -15.70 -6.89 -1.41
N GLU A 314 -15.74 -5.75 -2.09
CA GLU A 314 -15.52 -4.39 -1.57
C GLU A 314 -14.76 -4.33 -0.24
N GLU A 315 -13.45 -4.62 -0.29
CA GLU A 315 -12.52 -4.10 0.71
C GLU A 315 -11.99 -2.79 0.13
N GLU A 316 -12.37 -1.66 0.72
CA GLU A 316 -11.87 -0.34 0.33
C GLU A 316 -10.33 -0.26 0.39
N PRO A 317 -9.69 0.60 -0.46
CA PRO A 317 -8.25 0.82 -0.45
C PRO A 317 -7.84 1.55 0.84
N GLY A 318 -7.55 0.73 1.85
CA GLY A 318 -7.14 1.13 3.19
C GLY A 318 -6.90 -0.05 4.12
N SER A 319 -6.95 -1.30 3.63
CA SER A 319 -6.82 -2.50 4.46
C SER A 319 -5.39 -2.72 4.96
N ARG A 320 -5.13 -2.18 6.16
CA ARG A 320 -3.96 -2.43 7.01
C ARG A 320 -3.73 -3.94 7.22
N GLY A 321 -3.00 -4.64 6.35
CA GLY A 321 -2.59 -6.05 6.55
C GLY A 321 -3.75 -7.01 6.90
N PRO A 322 -3.49 -8.26 7.32
CA PRO A 322 -4.46 -8.98 8.11
C PRO A 322 -4.53 -8.27 9.46
N ARG A 323 -5.57 -7.47 9.62
CA ARG A 323 -5.88 -6.75 10.86
C ARG A 323 -6.10 -7.80 11.97
N PRO A 324 -5.63 -7.56 13.20
CA PRO A 324 -5.76 -8.54 14.28
C PRO A 324 -7.21 -9.02 14.40
N GLU A 325 -7.37 -10.34 14.52
CA GLU A 325 -8.67 -10.98 14.65
C GLU A 325 -9.43 -10.33 15.82
N VAL A 326 -10.69 -9.97 15.58
CA VAL A 326 -11.54 -9.43 16.63
C VAL A 326 -11.96 -10.59 17.51
N GLU A 327 -11.46 -10.61 18.73
CA GLU A 327 -11.89 -11.60 19.70
C GLU A 327 -13.17 -11.10 20.38
N VAL A 328 -14.18 -11.97 20.47
CA VAL A 328 -15.40 -11.71 21.24
C VAL A 328 -15.39 -12.62 22.46
N ARG A 329 -15.43 -12.02 23.65
CA ARG A 329 -15.53 -12.71 24.93
C ARG A 329 -16.85 -12.35 25.59
N VAL A 330 -17.61 -13.36 25.96
CA VAL A 330 -18.94 -13.20 26.54
C VAL A 330 -18.93 -13.74 27.96
N GLU A 331 -19.28 -12.88 28.91
CA GLU A 331 -19.45 -13.22 30.33
C GLU A 331 -20.93 -13.16 30.72
N ASP A 332 -21.25 -13.70 31.90
CA ASP A 332 -22.63 -13.86 32.34
C ASP A 332 -23.39 -12.54 32.54
N ASP A 333 -22.72 -11.54 33.13
CA ASP A 333 -23.27 -10.23 33.44
C ASP A 333 -22.18 -9.14 33.48
N ALA A 334 -22.60 -7.89 33.68
CA ALA A 334 -21.71 -6.73 33.76
C ALA A 334 -20.60 -6.85 34.82
N VAL A 335 -20.87 -7.50 35.96
CA VAL A 335 -19.87 -7.67 37.03
C VAL A 335 -18.81 -8.67 36.58
N ALA A 336 -19.24 -9.80 36.01
CA ALA A 336 -18.33 -10.80 35.45
C ALA A 336 -17.45 -10.23 34.33
N VAL A 337 -18.01 -9.39 33.44
CA VAL A 337 -17.23 -8.65 32.44
C VAL A 337 -16.15 -7.78 33.10
N ALA A 338 -16.51 -6.97 34.10
CA ALA A 338 -15.56 -6.09 34.77
C ALA A 338 -14.46 -6.87 35.51
N GLU A 339 -14.78 -8.01 36.12
CA GLU A 339 -13.81 -8.90 36.75
C GLU A 339 -12.86 -9.52 35.73
N ALA A 340 -13.36 -10.02 34.60
CA ALA A 340 -12.54 -10.62 33.55
C ALA A 340 -11.60 -9.59 32.88
N VAL A 341 -12.13 -8.42 32.52
CA VAL A 341 -11.35 -7.29 31.98
C VAL A 341 -10.25 -6.87 32.94
N THR A 342 -10.58 -6.72 34.22
CA THR A 342 -9.61 -6.32 35.25
C THR A 342 -8.52 -7.37 35.43
N GLN A 343 -8.86 -8.65 35.33
CA GLN A 343 -7.88 -9.74 35.45
C GLN A 343 -6.83 -9.63 34.35
N GLN A 344 -7.30 -9.50 33.12
CA GLN A 344 -6.41 -9.37 31.98
C GLN A 344 -5.64 -8.05 32.03
N LEU A 345 -6.24 -6.97 32.55
CA LEU A 345 -5.57 -5.67 32.69
C LEU A 345 -4.37 -5.76 33.61
N VAL A 346 -4.53 -6.38 34.78
CA VAL A 346 -3.46 -6.59 35.77
C VAL A 346 -2.27 -7.33 35.15
N GLU A 347 -2.55 -8.42 34.43
CA GLU A 347 -1.51 -9.22 33.76
C GLU A 347 -0.77 -8.40 32.69
N ARG A 348 -1.51 -7.60 31.89
CA ARG A 348 -0.90 -6.74 30.86
C ARG A 348 -0.07 -5.61 31.44
N VAL A 349 -0.55 -4.97 32.50
CA VAL A 349 0.18 -3.91 33.19
C VAL A 349 1.48 -4.45 33.78
N ALA A 350 1.43 -5.57 34.50
CA ALA A 350 2.63 -6.20 35.06
C ALA A 350 3.67 -6.52 33.96
N ARG A 351 3.21 -7.09 32.85
CA ARG A 351 4.08 -7.41 31.71
C ARG A 351 4.63 -6.16 31.03
N ALA A 352 3.82 -5.12 30.85
CA ALA A 352 4.26 -3.87 30.25
C ALA A 352 5.35 -3.18 31.07
N VAL A 353 5.16 -3.09 32.39
CA VAL A 353 6.18 -2.54 33.30
C VAL A 353 7.45 -3.41 33.29
N SER A 354 7.32 -4.74 33.33
CA SER A 354 8.47 -5.64 33.27
C SER A 354 9.26 -5.50 31.96
N ASP A 355 8.58 -5.44 30.82
CA ASP A 355 9.20 -5.46 29.49
C ASP A 355 9.72 -4.07 29.07
N ARG A 356 9.05 -3.00 29.48
CA ARG A 356 9.27 -1.63 28.97
C ARG A 356 9.49 -0.58 30.05
N GLY A 357 9.40 -0.93 31.33
CA GLY A 357 9.60 -0.02 32.45
C GLY A 357 8.43 0.93 32.74
N GLN A 358 7.37 0.88 31.94
CA GLN A 358 6.14 1.65 32.16
C GLN A 358 4.94 1.00 31.46
N ALA A 359 3.75 1.27 31.96
CA ALA A 359 2.49 0.86 31.34
C ALA A 359 1.56 2.07 31.16
N HIS A 360 1.03 2.29 29.95
CA HIS A 360 0.06 3.35 29.68
C HIS A 360 -1.32 2.74 29.40
N VAL A 361 -2.29 3.08 30.24
CA VAL A 361 -3.67 2.58 30.14
C VAL A 361 -4.62 3.76 29.93
N VAL A 362 -5.47 3.66 28.91
CA VAL A 362 -6.54 4.64 28.67
C VAL A 362 -7.85 4.09 29.24
N LEU A 363 -8.43 4.85 30.16
CA LEU A 363 -9.70 4.57 30.83
C LEU A 363 -10.87 5.14 30.01
N THR A 364 -12.05 4.59 30.26
CA THR A 364 -13.33 5.06 29.73
C THR A 364 -14.26 5.45 30.87
N GLY A 365 -15.16 6.40 30.62
CA GLY A 365 -16.29 6.66 31.50
C GLY A 365 -17.44 5.65 31.33
N GLY A 366 -18.60 6.01 31.89
CA GLY A 366 -19.82 5.20 31.79
C GLY A 366 -19.89 4.08 32.84
N SER A 367 -21.02 3.36 32.85
CA SER A 367 -21.32 2.33 33.86
C SER A 367 -20.25 1.23 33.90
N MET A 368 -19.86 0.70 32.74
CA MET A 368 -18.81 -0.33 32.65
C MET A 368 -17.42 0.18 33.01
N GLY A 369 -17.11 1.46 32.72
CA GLY A 369 -15.87 2.09 33.18
C GLY A 369 -15.78 2.16 34.70
N GLN A 370 -16.88 2.55 35.36
CA GLN A 370 -16.96 2.55 36.83
C GLN A 370 -16.88 1.14 37.42
N GLU A 371 -17.57 0.16 36.83
CA GLU A 371 -17.55 -1.22 37.34
C GLU A 371 -16.16 -1.84 37.22
N THR A 372 -15.49 -1.62 36.08
CA THR A 372 -14.09 -2.05 35.88
C THR A 372 -13.15 -1.36 36.88
N MET A 373 -13.36 -0.07 37.17
CA MET A 373 -12.56 0.65 38.18
C MET A 373 -12.78 0.07 39.60
N ARG A 374 -14.02 -0.26 39.98
CA ARG A 374 -14.30 -0.92 41.28
C ARG A 374 -13.61 -2.26 41.41
N ALA A 375 -13.67 -3.08 40.35
CA ALA A 375 -12.99 -4.37 40.29
C ALA A 375 -11.46 -4.21 40.38
N LEU A 376 -10.89 -3.22 39.68
CA LEU A 376 -9.46 -2.92 39.74
C LEU A 376 -9.02 -2.44 41.11
N ALA A 377 -9.79 -1.56 41.76
CA ALA A 377 -9.54 -1.11 43.13
C ALA A 377 -9.59 -2.26 44.14
N ALA A 378 -10.58 -3.16 44.01
CA ALA A 378 -10.68 -4.35 44.85
C ALA A 378 -9.47 -5.28 44.69
N ARG A 379 -9.03 -5.54 43.45
CA ARG A 379 -7.83 -6.34 43.17
C ARG A 379 -6.54 -5.67 43.63
N SER A 380 -6.43 -4.36 43.49
CA SER A 380 -5.31 -3.58 44.02
C SER A 380 -5.18 -3.76 45.53
N ARG A 381 -6.30 -3.62 46.28
CA ARG A 381 -6.34 -3.87 47.73
C ARG A 381 -6.01 -5.31 48.11
N ALA A 382 -6.31 -6.27 47.24
CA ALA A 382 -5.93 -7.68 47.41
C ALA A 382 -4.46 -7.98 47.03
N GLY A 383 -3.67 -6.98 46.62
CA GLY A 383 -2.25 -7.15 46.30
C GLY A 383 -1.98 -7.73 44.91
N ALA A 384 -2.88 -7.52 43.93
CA ALA A 384 -2.72 -8.07 42.58
C ALA A 384 -1.48 -7.54 41.83
N LEU A 385 -1.00 -6.34 42.18
CA LEU A 385 0.24 -5.75 41.68
C LEU A 385 1.04 -5.16 42.86
N SER A 386 2.36 -5.18 42.77
CA SER A 386 3.23 -4.56 43.78
C SER A 386 3.23 -3.03 43.66
N ALA A 387 3.63 -2.34 44.73
CA ALA A 387 3.72 -0.88 44.73
C ALA A 387 4.72 -0.37 43.67
N GLU A 388 5.82 -1.11 43.47
CA GLU A 388 6.82 -0.78 42.45
C GLU A 388 6.24 -0.84 41.03
N VAL A 389 5.33 -1.79 40.75
CA VAL A 389 4.66 -1.82 39.43
C VAL A 389 3.78 -0.58 39.26
N TRP A 390 3.02 -0.22 40.30
CA TRP A 390 2.11 0.92 40.25
C TRP A 390 2.81 2.27 40.08
N ASP A 391 4.06 2.41 40.57
CA ASP A 391 4.88 3.61 40.34
C ASP A 391 5.16 3.90 38.85
N HIS A 392 5.04 2.86 38.02
CA HIS A 392 5.30 2.89 36.59
C HIS A 392 4.03 2.82 35.72
N VAL A 393 2.85 2.87 36.33
CA VAL A 393 1.57 2.92 35.61
C VAL A 393 1.15 4.36 35.35
N HIS A 394 0.74 4.63 34.11
CA HIS A 394 0.17 5.88 33.65
C HIS A 394 -1.28 5.69 33.21
N LEU A 395 -2.18 6.49 33.76
CA LEU A 395 -3.62 6.43 33.50
C LEU A 395 -4.06 7.68 32.72
N TRP A 396 -4.80 7.44 31.63
CA TRP A 396 -5.32 8.44 30.69
C TRP A 396 -6.82 8.26 30.51
N TRP A 397 -7.48 9.16 29.77
CA TRP A 397 -8.90 9.03 29.42
C TRP A 397 -9.10 9.13 27.91
N GLY A 398 -9.98 8.27 27.38
CA GLY A 398 -10.33 8.25 25.95
C GLY A 398 -11.16 9.46 25.55
N ASP A 399 -12.00 9.95 26.44
CA ASP A 399 -12.74 11.21 26.31
C ASP A 399 -13.07 11.79 27.68
N GLU A 400 -13.56 13.03 27.68
CA GLU A 400 -14.05 13.69 28.88
C GLU A 400 -15.10 14.75 28.57
N ARG A 401 -16.03 14.94 29.51
CA ARG A 401 -17.04 15.98 29.47
C ARG A 401 -16.39 17.29 29.91
N PHE A 402 -16.47 18.31 29.07
CA PHE A 402 -15.88 19.62 29.35
C PHE A 402 -16.82 20.44 30.24
N VAL A 403 -16.91 19.99 31.49
CA VAL A 403 -17.61 20.61 32.63
C VAL A 403 -16.61 20.92 33.76
N PRO A 404 -16.97 21.70 34.81
CA PRO A 404 -16.05 22.04 35.89
C PRO A 404 -15.42 20.83 36.58
N ALA A 405 -14.23 21.01 37.18
CA ALA A 405 -13.58 19.95 37.93
C ALA A 405 -14.44 19.49 39.13
N GLY A 406 -14.56 18.17 39.32
CA GLY A 406 -15.38 17.58 40.37
C GLY A 406 -16.89 17.52 40.07
N ASP A 407 -17.31 17.91 38.87
CA ASP A 407 -18.69 17.74 38.41
C ASP A 407 -19.00 16.25 38.17
N ASP A 408 -20.21 15.80 38.53
CA ASP A 408 -20.66 14.40 38.45
C ASP A 408 -20.69 13.87 37.01
N ASP A 409 -20.78 14.75 36.01
CA ASP A 409 -20.75 14.37 34.59
C ASP A 409 -19.33 14.00 34.09
N ARG A 410 -18.27 14.31 34.86
CA ARG A 410 -16.90 13.96 34.48
C ARG A 410 -16.57 12.49 34.69
N ASN A 411 -15.93 11.91 33.68
CA ASN A 411 -15.43 10.54 33.67
C ASN A 411 -14.38 10.32 34.77
N ASP A 412 -13.51 11.30 35.05
CA ASP A 412 -12.51 11.16 36.12
C ASP A 412 -13.10 11.27 37.54
N ALA A 413 -14.14 12.09 37.76
CA ALA A 413 -14.86 12.20 39.03
C ALA A 413 -15.63 10.90 39.30
N GLN A 414 -16.22 10.30 38.26
CA GLN A 414 -16.82 8.97 38.32
C GLN A 414 -15.78 7.88 38.63
N ALA A 415 -14.58 7.97 38.06
CA ALA A 415 -13.48 7.06 38.38
C ALA A 415 -13.01 7.21 39.83
N ASP A 416 -12.94 8.44 40.36
CA ASP A 416 -12.63 8.72 41.77
C ASP A 416 -13.66 8.07 42.70
N ALA A 417 -14.95 8.28 42.43
CA ALA A 417 -16.04 7.67 43.18
C ALA A 417 -16.04 6.13 43.09
N ALA A 418 -15.51 5.58 41.99
CA ALA A 418 -15.38 4.15 41.75
C ALA A 418 -14.10 3.51 42.35
N GLY A 419 -13.23 4.29 43.00
CA GLY A 419 -12.06 3.77 43.70
C GLY A 419 -10.71 4.04 43.02
N LEU A 420 -10.62 4.98 42.06
CA LEU A 420 -9.34 5.40 41.48
C LEU A 420 -8.34 5.85 42.56
N GLY A 421 -8.83 6.51 43.61
CA GLY A 421 -8.02 6.94 44.76
C GLY A 421 -7.44 5.80 45.60
N ASP A 422 -7.96 4.57 45.46
CA ASP A 422 -7.46 3.38 46.15
C ASP A 422 -6.30 2.71 45.39
N LEU A 423 -6.05 3.10 44.13
CA LEU A 423 -4.91 2.61 43.37
C LEU A 423 -3.64 3.34 43.83
N PRO A 424 -2.56 2.64 44.18
CA PRO A 424 -1.31 3.26 44.61
C PRO A 424 -0.50 3.80 43.40
N VAL A 425 -1.17 4.36 42.40
CA VAL A 425 -0.57 5.04 41.25
C VAL A 425 -0.05 6.41 41.70
N LEU A 426 1.14 6.79 41.24
CA LEU A 426 1.67 8.13 41.50
C LEU A 426 0.74 9.19 40.90
N LYS A 427 0.34 10.19 41.70
CA LYS A 427 -0.58 11.26 41.25
C LYS A 427 -0.15 11.96 39.95
N LYS A 428 1.16 12.08 39.72
CA LYS A 428 1.75 12.67 38.49
C LYS A 428 1.53 11.82 37.24
N ASN A 429 1.21 10.54 37.39
CA ASN A 429 0.93 9.61 36.31
C ASN A 429 -0.58 9.44 36.06
N ILE A 430 -1.43 10.25 36.71
CA ILE A 430 -2.87 10.31 36.47
C ILE A 430 -3.15 11.55 35.60
N HIS A 431 -3.33 11.31 34.31
CA HIS A 431 -3.40 12.33 33.26
C HIS A 431 -4.85 12.70 32.93
N ARG A 432 -5.43 13.57 33.77
CA ARG A 432 -6.81 14.04 33.63
C ARG A 432 -6.95 15.05 32.50
N VAL A 433 -8.02 14.92 31.72
CA VAL A 433 -8.36 15.86 30.65
C VAL A 433 -8.76 17.22 31.26
N PRO A 434 -8.30 18.38 30.73
CA PRO A 434 -8.61 19.67 31.32
C PRO A 434 -10.12 19.94 31.44
N SER A 435 -10.57 20.41 32.61
CA SER A 435 -11.96 20.81 32.88
C SER A 435 -12.27 22.23 32.43
N GLY A 436 -13.53 22.53 32.15
CA GLY A 436 -13.99 23.89 31.82
C GLY A 436 -15.49 23.90 31.58
N ARG A 437 -16.09 25.02 31.18
CA ARG A 437 -17.53 25.08 30.82
C ARG A 437 -17.83 26.04 29.67
N ASP A 438 -16.77 26.62 29.12
CA ASP A 438 -16.80 27.73 28.18
C ASP A 438 -16.25 27.20 26.86
N GLU A 439 -17.12 27.10 25.85
CA GLU A 439 -16.78 26.57 24.53
C GLU A 439 -15.53 27.23 23.93
N SER A 440 -15.33 28.52 24.16
CA SER A 440 -14.15 29.26 23.67
C SER A 440 -12.82 28.71 24.19
N ARG A 441 -12.85 27.95 25.29
CA ARG A 441 -11.68 27.32 25.91
C ARG A 441 -11.51 25.85 25.52
N LEU A 442 -12.50 25.24 24.87
CA LEU A 442 -12.50 23.80 24.56
C LEU A 442 -11.34 23.41 23.64
N ALA A 443 -11.10 24.17 22.57
CA ALA A 443 -9.98 23.92 21.67
C ALA A 443 -8.63 24.00 22.39
N ALA A 444 -8.46 24.96 23.30
CA ALA A 444 -7.26 25.09 24.11
C ALA A 444 -7.10 23.92 25.11
N ALA A 445 -8.21 23.41 25.63
CA ALA A 445 -8.22 22.22 26.50
C ALA A 445 -7.80 20.95 25.74
N ALA A 446 -8.37 20.71 24.55
CA ALA A 446 -7.97 19.61 23.68
C ALA A 446 -6.47 19.71 23.32
N ALA A 447 -6.02 20.88 22.85
CA ALA A 447 -4.61 21.11 22.51
C ALA A 447 -3.66 20.91 23.71
N ARG A 448 -4.09 21.27 24.93
CA ARG A 448 -3.32 21.02 26.15
C ARG A 448 -3.19 19.52 26.43
N TYR A 449 -4.26 18.75 26.24
CA TYR A 449 -4.22 17.30 26.43
C TYR A 449 -3.35 16.63 25.37
N ALA A 450 -3.46 17.03 24.09
CA ALA A 450 -2.56 16.59 23.02
C ALA A 450 -1.09 16.86 23.34
N LYS A 451 -0.78 18.04 23.91
CA LYS A 451 0.59 18.37 24.31
C LYS A 451 1.12 17.49 25.44
N GLU A 452 0.27 17.12 26.39
CA GLU A 452 0.65 16.21 27.49
C GLU A 452 0.88 14.78 27.00
N LEU A 453 0.06 14.31 26.06
CA LEU A 453 0.26 13.05 25.34
C LEU A 453 1.60 13.05 24.60
N ALA A 454 1.88 14.08 23.80
CA ALA A 454 3.14 14.21 23.08
C ALA A 454 4.35 14.28 24.01
N ALA A 455 4.25 15.00 25.14
CA ALA A 455 5.31 15.07 26.14
C ALA A 455 5.60 13.73 26.84
N SER A 456 4.62 12.82 26.83
CA SER A 456 4.74 11.47 27.39
C SER A 456 5.13 10.42 26.35
N ALA A 457 5.25 10.80 25.07
CA ALA A 457 5.76 9.94 24.02
C ALA A 457 7.28 9.70 24.20
N ASP A 458 7.74 8.47 23.98
CA ASP A 458 9.15 8.11 24.23
C ASP A 458 10.06 8.64 23.11
N SER A 459 10.73 9.76 23.39
CA SER A 459 11.66 10.43 22.48
C SER A 459 13.03 9.73 22.34
N ARG A 460 13.38 8.77 23.20
CA ARG A 460 14.71 8.11 23.21
C ARG A 460 14.76 6.78 22.46
N ARG A 461 13.62 6.26 22.01
CA ARG A 461 13.51 5.03 21.20
C ARG A 461 12.73 5.27 19.92
N GLY A 462 12.96 6.37 19.21
CA GLY A 462 12.36 6.61 17.88
C GLY A 462 10.83 6.41 17.82
N SER A 463 10.12 6.58 18.95
CA SER A 463 8.69 6.23 19.08
C SER A 463 7.75 7.38 18.74
N ALA A 464 8.10 8.17 17.72
CA ALA A 464 7.16 9.08 17.07
C ALA A 464 6.88 8.57 15.65
N ALA A 465 6.30 7.37 15.57
CA ALA A 465 5.68 6.84 14.36
C ALA A 465 4.36 6.20 14.80
N THR A 466 3.41 7.06 15.12
CA THR A 466 2.06 6.68 15.49
C THR A 466 1.23 6.44 14.24
N ALA A 467 0.20 5.60 14.37
CA ALA A 467 -0.82 5.45 13.35
C ALA A 467 -1.39 6.84 13.02
N GLY A 468 -1.18 7.34 11.79
CA GLY A 468 -1.66 8.66 11.36
C GLY A 468 -0.77 9.87 11.68
N GLY A 469 0.42 9.68 12.29
CA GLY A 469 1.37 10.79 12.52
C GLY A 469 1.08 11.66 13.75
N VAL A 470 0.21 11.21 14.67
CA VAL A 470 -0.17 11.91 15.92
C VAL A 470 0.71 11.53 17.12
N GLU A 471 1.43 12.44 17.76
CA GLU A 471 2.31 12.05 18.90
C GLU A 471 1.53 11.67 20.18
N VAL A 472 1.55 10.38 20.55
CA VAL A 472 0.97 9.82 21.78
C VAL A 472 1.91 8.79 22.40
N PRO A 473 1.86 8.51 23.73
CA PRO A 473 2.59 7.39 24.29
C PRO A 473 2.10 6.06 23.68
N THR A 474 2.94 5.04 23.69
CA THR A 474 2.48 3.68 23.34
C THR A 474 1.50 3.20 24.40
N PHE A 475 0.20 3.28 24.12
CA PHE A 475 -0.83 2.74 25.00
C PHE A 475 -0.79 1.22 24.98
N ASP A 476 -0.70 0.59 26.15
CA ASP A 476 -0.74 -0.86 26.29
C ASP A 476 -2.16 -1.39 26.15
N VAL A 477 -3.11 -0.68 26.75
CA VAL A 477 -4.54 -0.98 26.68
C VAL A 477 -5.32 0.33 26.56
N VAL A 478 -6.18 0.42 25.55
CA VAL A 478 -7.25 1.41 25.47
C VAL A 478 -8.57 0.73 25.76
N MET A 479 -9.24 1.11 26.84
CA MET A 479 -10.59 0.64 27.16
C MET A 479 -11.61 1.65 26.64
N LEU A 480 -12.67 1.16 26.00
CA LEU A 480 -13.76 1.97 25.45
C LEU A 480 -15.12 1.36 25.80
N GLY A 481 -16.05 2.19 26.24
CA GLY A 481 -17.47 1.84 26.20
C GLY A 481 -18.05 2.02 24.79
N VAL A 482 -19.18 1.37 24.52
CA VAL A 482 -19.94 1.53 23.27
C VAL A 482 -21.35 2.04 23.58
N GLY A 483 -21.76 3.11 22.91
CA GLY A 483 -23.13 3.61 23.00
C GLY A 483 -24.15 2.75 22.23
N PRO A 484 -25.47 2.92 22.50
CA PRO A 484 -26.51 2.23 21.73
C PRO A 484 -26.58 2.70 20.26
N ASP A 485 -25.97 3.84 19.98
CA ASP A 485 -25.71 4.46 18.67
C ASP A 485 -24.30 4.14 18.15
N ALA A 486 -23.63 3.12 18.70
CA ALA A 486 -22.28 2.70 18.33
C ALA A 486 -21.15 3.75 18.50
N HIS A 487 -21.39 4.88 19.17
CA HIS A 487 -20.32 5.83 19.49
C HIS A 487 -19.30 5.22 20.46
N VAL A 488 -18.05 5.63 20.32
CA VAL A 488 -16.93 5.32 21.24
C VAL A 488 -16.24 6.62 21.63
N ALA A 489 -15.70 6.68 22.85
CA ALA A 489 -15.17 7.93 23.39
C ALA A 489 -16.23 9.04 23.21
N SER A 490 -15.87 10.18 22.60
CA SER A 490 -16.84 11.19 22.16
C SER A 490 -16.89 11.34 20.63
N LEU A 491 -16.71 10.22 19.91
CA LEU A 491 -16.79 10.12 18.46
C LEU A 491 -18.14 9.52 18.05
N PHE A 492 -19.02 10.35 17.48
CA PHE A 492 -20.41 10.00 17.21
C PHE A 492 -20.70 9.69 15.73
N PRO A 493 -21.74 8.90 15.43
CA PRO A 493 -22.13 8.58 14.05
C PRO A 493 -22.27 9.80 13.14
N GLY A 494 -21.64 9.74 11.97
CA GLY A 494 -21.74 10.74 10.91
C GLY A 494 -21.10 12.09 11.23
N ARG A 495 -20.32 12.20 12.31
CA ARG A 495 -19.65 13.45 12.70
C ARG A 495 -18.23 13.54 12.14
N ASP A 496 -17.77 14.76 11.89
CA ASP A 496 -16.47 15.03 11.25
C ASP A 496 -15.27 14.61 12.13
N GLU A 497 -15.44 14.58 13.45
CA GLU A 497 -14.39 14.19 14.39
C GLU A 497 -13.89 12.76 14.19
N LEU A 498 -14.69 11.88 13.57
CA LEU A 498 -14.27 10.53 13.17
C LEU A 498 -13.16 10.53 12.12
N ARG A 499 -13.13 11.56 11.26
CA ARG A 499 -12.23 11.64 10.09
C ARG A 499 -10.95 12.42 10.37
N LEU A 500 -10.75 12.90 11.60
CA LEU A 500 -9.52 13.59 11.99
C LEU A 500 -8.34 12.60 12.00
N THR A 501 -7.33 12.90 11.19
CA THR A 501 -6.16 12.02 10.99
C THR A 501 -4.85 12.60 11.52
N ASP A 502 -4.77 13.93 11.67
CA ASP A 502 -3.56 14.71 11.92
C ASP A 502 -3.43 15.25 13.36
N VAL A 503 -4.44 15.03 14.21
CA VAL A 503 -4.45 15.47 15.60
C VAL A 503 -4.81 14.32 16.55
N SER A 504 -4.17 14.26 17.72
CA SER A 504 -4.43 13.20 18.73
C SER A 504 -5.70 13.42 19.53
N THR A 505 -6.21 14.66 19.60
CA THR A 505 -7.40 15.03 20.38
C THR A 505 -8.34 15.93 19.59
N ALA A 506 -9.64 15.73 19.72
CA ALA A 506 -10.69 16.54 19.14
C ALA A 506 -11.42 17.38 20.21
N ALA A 507 -11.82 18.59 19.83
CA ALA A 507 -12.74 19.44 20.58
C ALA A 507 -14.15 19.27 19.99
N VAL A 508 -15.03 18.57 20.70
CA VAL A 508 -16.40 18.27 20.29
C VAL A 508 -17.33 19.32 20.88
N VAL A 509 -17.92 20.18 20.04
CA VAL A 509 -18.76 21.32 20.49
C VAL A 509 -20.25 21.03 20.50
N ASP A 510 -20.70 19.99 19.79
CA ASP A 510 -22.13 19.66 19.62
C ASP A 510 -22.36 18.16 19.79
N SER A 511 -21.96 17.59 20.94
CA SER A 511 -22.28 16.19 21.24
C SER A 511 -23.81 15.99 21.23
N PRO A 512 -24.35 14.99 20.50
CA PRO A 512 -25.79 14.70 20.48
C PRO A 512 -26.31 14.20 21.83
N LYS A 513 -25.41 13.93 22.78
CA LYS A 513 -25.72 13.54 24.16
C LYS A 513 -25.20 14.60 25.13
N PRO A 514 -26.01 15.03 26.12
CA PRO A 514 -25.55 15.99 27.11
C PRO A 514 -24.38 15.44 27.94
N PRO A 515 -23.49 16.31 28.44
CA PRO A 515 -23.28 17.70 28.02
C PRO A 515 -22.66 17.80 26.60
N PRO A 516 -22.88 18.91 25.87
CA PRO A 516 -22.51 19.04 24.46
C PRO A 516 -21.01 19.19 24.23
N LEU A 517 -20.28 19.83 25.17
CA LEU A 517 -18.86 20.11 25.03
C LEU A 517 -18.02 18.97 25.58
N ARG A 518 -17.14 18.40 24.74
CA ARG A 518 -16.29 17.26 25.11
C ARG A 518 -14.91 17.35 24.49
N VAL A 519 -13.94 16.74 25.14
CA VAL A 519 -12.61 16.48 24.58
C VAL A 519 -12.50 14.98 24.35
N SER A 520 -12.09 14.56 23.15
CA SER A 520 -11.97 13.14 22.79
C SER A 520 -10.58 12.86 22.25
N LEU A 521 -10.04 11.66 22.48
CA LEU A 521 -9.03 11.09 21.60
C LEU A 521 -9.65 10.83 20.22
N THR A 522 -8.84 11.01 19.17
CA THR A 522 -9.22 10.71 17.78
C THR A 522 -8.99 9.24 17.45
N VAL A 523 -9.56 8.76 16.34
CA VAL A 523 -9.35 7.37 15.87
C VAL A 523 -7.86 7.02 15.72
N PRO A 524 -6.98 7.86 15.13
CA PRO A 524 -5.55 7.61 15.08
C PRO A 524 -4.92 7.41 16.47
N ALA A 525 -5.28 8.25 17.46
CA ALA A 525 -4.75 8.15 18.82
C ALA A 525 -5.23 6.88 19.53
N LEU A 526 -6.51 6.53 19.42
CA LEU A 526 -7.08 5.30 19.97
C LEU A 526 -6.42 4.06 19.33
N ASN A 527 -6.25 4.09 18.00
CA ASN A 527 -5.68 2.98 17.25
C ASN A 527 -4.16 2.87 17.40
N ALA A 528 -3.47 3.84 17.99
CA ALA A 528 -2.05 3.72 18.31
C ALA A 528 -1.77 2.73 19.46
N ALA A 529 -2.82 2.27 20.15
CA ALA A 529 -2.70 1.32 21.24
C ALA A 529 -2.33 -0.09 20.77
N ARG A 530 -1.57 -0.81 21.60
CA ARG A 530 -1.30 -2.23 21.39
C ARG A 530 -2.57 -3.06 21.45
N ALA A 531 -3.41 -2.83 22.47
CA ALA A 531 -4.71 -3.46 22.60
C ALA A 531 -5.82 -2.42 22.72
N VAL A 532 -6.93 -2.65 22.00
CA VAL A 532 -8.18 -1.92 22.19
C VAL A 532 -9.23 -2.90 22.73
N TRP A 533 -9.82 -2.56 23.86
CA TRP A 533 -10.84 -3.36 24.54
C TRP A 533 -12.16 -2.60 24.59
N LEU A 534 -13.18 -3.13 23.91
CA LEU A 534 -14.53 -2.61 23.96
C LEU A 534 -15.29 -3.34 25.06
N VAL A 535 -15.65 -2.63 26.12
CA VAL A 535 -16.24 -3.19 27.34
C VAL A 535 -17.72 -2.79 27.40
N VAL A 536 -18.61 -3.74 27.15
CA VAL A 536 -20.02 -3.47 26.86
C VAL A 536 -20.92 -4.43 27.63
N ALA A 537 -21.96 -3.91 28.26
CA ALA A 537 -23.00 -4.71 28.91
C ALA A 537 -24.37 -4.07 28.70
N GLY A 538 -25.43 -4.89 28.71
CA GLY A 538 -26.82 -4.46 28.59
C GLY A 538 -27.43 -4.64 27.20
N ALA A 539 -28.70 -5.06 27.20
CA ALA A 539 -29.45 -5.37 25.98
C ALA A 539 -29.60 -4.19 25.01
N GLU A 540 -29.59 -2.95 25.51
CA GLU A 540 -29.70 -1.75 24.67
C GLU A 540 -28.47 -1.51 23.79
N LYS A 541 -27.38 -2.25 24.00
CA LYS A 541 -26.15 -2.18 23.19
C LYS A 541 -26.06 -3.27 22.13
N ALA A 542 -26.87 -4.31 22.21
CA ALA A 542 -26.73 -5.51 21.40
C ALA A 542 -26.78 -5.22 19.89
N GLU A 543 -27.67 -4.32 19.46
CA GLU A 543 -27.75 -3.93 18.05
C GLU A 543 -26.48 -3.20 17.59
N ALA A 544 -26.00 -2.23 18.38
CA ALA A 544 -24.77 -1.50 18.08
C ALA A 544 -23.56 -2.43 18.01
N VAL A 545 -23.41 -3.34 18.98
CA VAL A 545 -22.35 -4.35 19.01
C VAL A 545 -22.42 -5.22 17.75
N SER A 546 -23.58 -5.82 17.46
CA SER A 546 -23.77 -6.70 16.30
C SER A 546 -23.42 -5.99 14.99
N ARG A 547 -23.94 -4.77 14.81
CA ARG A 547 -23.67 -3.96 13.62
C ARG A 547 -22.20 -3.56 13.52
N SER A 548 -21.57 -3.15 14.62
CA SER A 548 -20.16 -2.75 14.62
C SER A 548 -19.20 -3.91 14.43
N LEU A 549 -19.52 -5.12 14.91
CA LEU A 549 -18.75 -6.34 14.65
C LEU A 549 -18.86 -6.76 13.17
N ALA A 550 -20.01 -6.52 12.54
CA ALA A 550 -20.27 -6.84 11.13
C ALA A 550 -19.83 -5.73 10.15
N ALA A 551 -19.36 -4.59 10.67
CA ALA A 551 -18.96 -3.44 9.87
C ALA A 551 -17.48 -3.10 10.06
N TYR A 552 -16.96 -2.31 9.14
CA TYR A 552 -15.59 -1.84 9.18
C TYR A 552 -15.54 -0.39 8.72
N ASP A 553 -14.94 0.49 9.55
CA ASP A 553 -14.84 1.93 9.32
C ASP A 553 -16.15 2.57 8.79
N ASP A 554 -17.31 2.08 9.23
CA ASP A 554 -18.61 2.62 8.82
C ASP A 554 -18.84 3.94 9.56
N PRO A 555 -18.98 5.10 8.89
CA PRO A 555 -19.17 6.39 9.53
C PRO A 555 -20.39 6.44 10.47
N GLN A 556 -21.38 5.55 10.29
CA GLN A 556 -22.54 5.42 11.17
C GLN A 556 -22.30 4.51 12.38
N LEU A 557 -21.15 3.83 12.44
CA LEU A 557 -20.78 2.88 13.49
C LEU A 557 -19.35 3.17 14.00
N PRO A 558 -19.12 4.24 14.76
CA PRO A 558 -17.79 4.60 15.30
C PRO A 558 -17.01 3.46 15.95
N ALA A 559 -17.68 2.55 16.66
CA ALA A 559 -17.04 1.39 17.28
C ALA A 559 -16.38 0.43 16.26
N SER A 560 -16.76 0.48 14.98
CA SER A 560 -16.11 -0.28 13.90
C SER A 560 -14.74 0.29 13.47
N TRP A 561 -14.43 1.54 13.86
CA TRP A 561 -13.20 2.27 13.50
C TRP A 561 -12.04 2.03 14.47
N VAL A 562 -12.32 1.53 15.67
CA VAL A 562 -11.33 1.43 16.76
C VAL A 562 -10.74 0.03 16.86
N ARG A 563 -9.42 -0.08 16.69
CA ARG A 563 -8.68 -1.35 16.68
C ARG A 563 -7.26 -1.15 17.20
N GLY A 564 -6.82 -2.07 18.06
CA GLY A 564 -5.44 -2.10 18.53
C GLY A 564 -4.48 -2.61 17.45
N GLN A 565 -3.21 -2.28 17.59
CA GLN A 565 -2.12 -2.71 16.71
C GLN A 565 -1.88 -4.23 16.82
N ASP A 566 -1.98 -4.77 18.03
CA ASP A 566 -1.72 -6.18 18.32
C ASP A 566 -3.03 -6.97 18.56
N GLU A 567 -4.03 -6.34 19.19
CA GLU A 567 -5.25 -7.02 19.65
C GLU A 567 -6.46 -6.09 19.67
N THR A 568 -7.64 -6.62 19.31
CA THR A 568 -8.94 -5.97 19.58
C THR A 568 -9.89 -6.98 20.22
N VAL A 569 -10.37 -6.70 21.43
CA VAL A 569 -11.27 -7.60 22.19
C VAL A 569 -12.58 -6.89 22.49
N TRP A 570 -13.71 -7.54 22.20
CA TRP A 570 -15.03 -7.15 22.68
C TRP A 570 -15.39 -7.99 23.89
N TRP A 571 -15.45 -7.33 25.04
CA TRP A 571 -15.86 -7.90 26.31
C TRP A 571 -17.34 -7.58 26.53
N LEU A 572 -18.17 -8.60 26.42
CA LEU A 572 -19.63 -8.48 26.36
C LEU A 572 -20.28 -9.24 27.52
N ASP A 573 -21.39 -8.74 28.05
CA ASP A 573 -22.30 -9.60 28.80
C ASP A 573 -23.21 -10.38 27.84
N ARG A 574 -23.93 -11.39 28.35
CA ARG A 574 -24.88 -12.17 27.53
C ARG A 574 -25.97 -11.32 26.87
N GLN A 575 -26.31 -10.16 27.43
CA GLN A 575 -27.36 -9.29 26.89
C GLN A 575 -26.88 -8.44 25.72
N ALA A 576 -25.62 -8.00 25.74
CA ALA A 576 -24.98 -7.22 24.67
C ALA A 576 -24.41 -8.11 23.56
N ALA A 577 -24.17 -9.40 23.85
CA ALA A 577 -23.68 -10.35 22.87
C ALA A 577 -24.64 -10.52 21.67
N PRO A 578 -24.11 -10.57 20.42
CA PRO A 578 -24.94 -10.85 19.26
C PRO A 578 -25.58 -12.25 19.37
N THR A 579 -26.83 -12.36 18.93
CA THR A 579 -27.53 -13.66 18.84
C THR A 579 -27.08 -14.37 17.56
N GLY A 580 -26.03 -15.17 17.64
CA GLY A 580 -25.46 -15.90 16.49
C GLY A 580 -24.60 -17.07 16.92
#